data_AF-U6K4J1-F1
#
_entry.id   AF-U6K4J1-F1
#
_cell.length_a   1.000
_cell.length_b   1.000
_cell.length_c   1.000
_cell.angle_alpha   90.00
_cell.angle_beta   90.00
_cell.angle_gamma   90.00
#
_symmetry.space_group_name_H-M   'P 1'
#
loop_
_entity.id
_entity.type
_entity.pdbx_description
1 polymer ?
#
loop_
_entity_poly.entity_id
_entity_poly.type
_entity_poly.pdbx_seq_one_letter_code
_entity_poly.pdbx_strand_id
1 'polypeptide(L)'
;MVVRTLSDLRKEDEQRSRDMETGEGSPLLRAETRSTDSNLTSGDSSSVRRTTALRVLELLFPYFRLRSLLLLISIADWAVFITTLAIDSEMPLVPSTAILVTFGANVPPLVAKGQVWRLLTATFLHANLLHVAFNVFFQMRMGFGIERRYGYLKFALLYAASAVYGNLLSAAALFCGAVKVGASTAGKPSVSIPSH
;
A
#
# COMPACT_ATOMS: atom_id res chain seq x y z
N MET A 1 9.02 -11.07 -56.28
CA MET A 1 9.21 -9.65 -55.91
C MET A 1 9.39 -8.87 -57.19
N VAL A 2 8.34 -8.19 -57.68
CA VAL A 2 8.38 -7.48 -58.96
C VAL A 2 9.09 -6.14 -58.73
N VAL A 3 10.30 -6.00 -59.26
CA VAL A 3 11.07 -4.75 -59.20
C VAL A 3 10.50 -3.81 -60.25
N ARG A 4 9.77 -2.78 -59.79
CA ARG A 4 9.22 -1.71 -60.66
C ARG A 4 10.36 -0.79 -61.09
N THR A 5 10.37 -0.42 -62.37
CA THR A 5 11.40 0.46 -62.94
C THR A 5 11.05 1.93 -62.66
N LEU A 6 12.06 2.81 -62.57
CA LEU A 6 11.87 4.24 -62.27
C LEU A 6 10.98 4.97 -63.30
N SER A 7 10.84 4.41 -64.50
CA SER A 7 9.91 4.91 -65.51
C SER A 7 8.44 4.74 -65.11
N ASP A 8 8.11 3.72 -64.31
CA ASP A 8 6.74 3.43 -63.91
C ASP A 8 6.30 4.39 -62.80
N LEU A 9 7.19 4.68 -61.85
CA LEU A 9 6.94 5.65 -60.78
C LEU A 9 6.74 7.07 -61.33
N ARG A 10 7.49 7.45 -62.38
CA ARG A 10 7.35 8.77 -63.00
C ARG A 10 6.00 8.95 -63.70
N LYS A 11 5.47 7.89 -64.31
CA LYS A 11 4.14 7.92 -64.95
C LYS A 11 3.01 8.04 -63.94
N GLU A 12 3.15 7.42 -62.76
CA GLU A 12 2.19 7.55 -61.66
C GLU A 12 2.15 8.97 -61.10
N ASP A 13 3.31 9.63 -60.94
CA ASP A 13 3.36 11.03 -60.47
C ASP A 13 2.79 12.02 -61.50
N GLU A 14 3.03 11.79 -62.80
CA GLU A 14 2.44 12.61 -63.87
C GLU A 14 0.91 12.42 -63.99
N GLN A 15 0.41 11.25 -63.64
CA GLN A 15 -1.04 10.99 -63.57
C GLN A 15 -1.64 11.64 -62.32
N ARG A 16 -1.00 11.47 -61.16
CA ARG A 16 -1.41 12.06 -59.87
C ARG A 16 -1.40 13.58 -59.89
N SER A 17 -0.48 14.19 -60.64
CA SER A 17 -0.42 15.64 -60.84
C SER A 17 -1.59 16.13 -61.72
N ARG A 18 -1.97 15.35 -62.74
CA ARG A 18 -3.14 15.65 -63.60
C ARG A 18 -4.48 15.50 -62.87
N ASP A 19 -4.58 14.51 -61.99
CA ASP A 19 -5.76 14.29 -61.16
C ASP A 19 -5.92 15.37 -60.06
N MET A 20 -4.84 16.08 -59.73
CA MET A 20 -4.86 17.20 -58.78
C MET A 20 -5.23 18.54 -59.46
N GLU A 21 -4.95 18.67 -60.76
CA GLU A 21 -5.29 19.83 -61.59
C GLU A 21 -6.76 19.79 -62.07
N THR A 22 -7.30 18.59 -62.28
CA THR A 22 -8.71 18.36 -62.57
C THR A 22 -9.45 18.16 -61.25
N GLY A 23 -10.04 19.23 -60.70
CA GLY A 23 -10.69 19.25 -59.39
C GLY A 23 -11.94 18.36 -59.23
N GLU A 24 -11.85 17.06 -59.50
CA GLU A 24 -12.83 16.03 -59.17
C GLU A 24 -12.48 15.36 -57.84
N GLY A 25 -12.40 16.19 -56.79
CA GLY A 25 -12.41 15.71 -55.41
C GLY A 25 -13.82 15.28 -55.02
N SER A 26 -14.05 13.97 -54.98
CA SER A 26 -15.25 13.27 -54.50
C SER A 26 -16.07 14.04 -53.43
N PRO A 27 -17.35 14.36 -53.66
CA PRO A 27 -18.19 15.12 -52.71
C PRO A 27 -18.50 14.39 -51.39
N LEU A 28 -18.16 13.11 -51.29
CA LEU A 28 -18.56 12.25 -50.17
C LEU A 28 -17.69 12.40 -48.92
N LEU A 29 -16.56 13.13 -48.98
CA LEU A 29 -15.68 13.33 -47.82
C LEU A 29 -16.08 14.52 -46.92
N ARG A 30 -17.18 15.20 -47.22
CA ARG A 30 -17.63 16.39 -46.47
C ARG A 30 -18.87 16.15 -45.60
N ALA A 31 -19.53 15.00 -45.74
CA ALA A 31 -20.73 14.66 -44.97
C ALA A 31 -20.41 13.86 -43.69
N GLU A 32 -19.32 13.09 -43.66
CA GLU A 32 -18.97 12.22 -42.53
C GLU A 32 -18.38 12.98 -41.31
N THR A 33 -17.91 14.22 -41.51
CA THR A 33 -17.22 15.00 -40.47
C THR A 33 -18.14 15.90 -39.64
N ARG A 34 -19.47 15.82 -39.82
CA ARG A 34 -20.42 16.71 -39.12
C ARG A 34 -21.38 16.02 -38.15
N SER A 35 -21.34 14.70 -38.01
CA SER A 35 -22.24 13.94 -37.13
C SER A 35 -21.55 13.21 -35.96
N THR A 36 -20.23 13.31 -35.83
CA THR A 36 -19.45 12.50 -34.87
C THR A 36 -18.79 13.31 -33.75
N ASP A 37 -19.34 14.48 -33.38
CA ASP A 37 -18.76 15.32 -32.32
C ASP A 37 -19.67 15.53 -31.08
N SER A 38 -20.90 15.02 -31.07
CA SER A 38 -21.87 15.35 -30.00
C SER A 38 -22.12 14.25 -28.97
N ASN A 39 -21.43 13.11 -29.00
CA ASN A 39 -21.72 11.98 -28.09
C ASN A 39 -20.54 11.47 -27.25
N LEU A 40 -19.43 12.21 -27.14
CA LEU A 40 -18.20 11.74 -26.47
C LEU A 40 -17.91 12.37 -25.10
N THR A 41 -18.85 13.10 -24.49
CA THR A 41 -18.56 13.88 -23.26
C THR A 41 -19.45 13.49 -22.07
N SER A 42 -19.51 12.19 -21.73
CA SER A 42 -19.99 11.80 -20.39
C SER A 42 -19.63 10.37 -19.93
N GLY A 43 -19.17 9.48 -20.81
CA GLY A 43 -18.85 8.09 -20.45
C GLY A 43 -17.40 7.79 -20.05
N ASP A 44 -16.42 8.57 -20.55
CA ASP A 44 -15.01 8.12 -20.58
C ASP A 44 -14.14 8.61 -19.39
N SER A 45 -14.62 9.58 -18.62
CA SER A 45 -13.89 10.06 -17.44
C SER A 45 -13.83 9.00 -16.33
N SER A 46 -14.76 8.05 -16.28
CA SER A 46 -14.81 6.98 -15.27
C SER A 46 -13.94 5.76 -15.62
N SER A 47 -13.82 5.41 -16.91
CA SER A 47 -12.94 4.34 -17.43
C SER A 47 -11.48 4.75 -17.38
N VAL A 48 -11.15 5.97 -17.81
CA VAL A 48 -9.77 6.49 -17.81
C VAL A 48 -9.25 6.72 -16.39
N ARG A 49 -10.08 7.19 -15.45
CA ARG A 49 -9.65 7.40 -14.06
C ARG A 49 -9.39 6.08 -13.32
N ARG A 50 -10.12 5.01 -13.68
CA ARG A 50 -9.89 3.65 -13.16
C ARG A 50 -8.54 3.09 -13.61
N THR A 51 -8.10 3.34 -14.85
CA THR A 51 -6.80 2.80 -15.32
C THR A 51 -5.61 3.47 -14.66
N THR A 52 -5.66 4.78 -14.37
CA THR A 52 -4.58 5.49 -13.67
C THR A 52 -4.47 5.08 -12.20
N ALA A 53 -5.60 5.00 -11.49
CA ALA A 53 -5.61 4.61 -10.07
C ALA A 53 -5.08 3.18 -9.87
N LEU A 54 -5.45 2.26 -10.76
CA LEU A 54 -4.95 0.88 -10.73
C LEU A 54 -3.44 0.81 -11.03
N ARG A 55 -2.92 1.64 -11.94
CA ARG A 55 -1.46 1.74 -12.17
C ARG A 55 -0.70 2.26 -10.96
N VAL A 56 -1.23 3.28 -10.27
CA VAL A 56 -0.64 3.81 -9.03
C VAL A 56 -0.67 2.73 -7.95
N LEU A 57 -1.75 1.97 -7.85
CA LEU A 57 -1.87 0.88 -6.89
C LEU A 57 -0.90 -0.28 -7.20
N GLU A 58 -0.73 -0.65 -8.48
CA GLU A 58 0.28 -1.62 -8.92
C GLU A 58 1.71 -1.14 -8.66
N LEU A 59 1.95 0.18 -8.78
CA LEU A 59 3.24 0.80 -8.50
C LEU A 59 3.56 0.79 -7.00
N LEU A 60 2.58 1.12 -6.16
CA LEU A 60 2.74 1.17 -4.70
C LEU A 60 2.76 -0.24 -4.08
N PHE A 61 1.92 -1.15 -4.59
CA PHE A 61 1.74 -2.51 -4.09
C PHE A 61 1.86 -3.54 -5.22
N PRO A 62 3.08 -3.82 -5.68
CA PRO A 62 3.30 -4.84 -6.70
C PRO A 62 2.79 -6.20 -6.20
N TYR A 63 2.06 -6.92 -7.07
CA TYR A 63 1.49 -8.25 -6.83
C TYR A 63 0.27 -8.34 -5.90
N PHE A 64 -0.49 -7.25 -5.76
CA PHE A 64 -1.74 -7.22 -5.01
C PHE A 64 -2.69 -8.37 -5.43
N ARG A 65 -3.18 -9.14 -4.45
CA ARG A 65 -4.18 -10.20 -4.63
C ARG A 65 -5.23 -10.10 -3.54
N LEU A 66 -6.51 -10.09 -3.92
CA LEU A 66 -7.64 -9.96 -2.97
C LEU A 66 -7.75 -11.12 -1.97
N ARG A 67 -7.14 -12.27 -2.24
CA ARG A 67 -7.10 -13.45 -1.36
C ARG A 67 -5.81 -13.56 -0.55
N SER A 68 -5.05 -12.48 -0.45
CA SER A 68 -3.82 -12.44 0.32
C SER A 68 -4.12 -12.43 1.82
N LEU A 69 -3.44 -13.28 2.59
CA LEU A 69 -3.52 -13.27 4.05
C LEU A 69 -3.06 -11.92 4.62
N LEU A 70 -2.09 -11.29 3.97
CA LEU A 70 -1.59 -9.98 4.34
C LEU A 70 -2.68 -8.91 4.33
N LEU A 71 -3.56 -8.94 3.31
CA LEU A 71 -4.68 -8.00 3.22
C LEU A 71 -5.66 -8.20 4.38
N LEU A 72 -5.93 -9.46 4.74
CA LEU A 72 -6.78 -9.79 5.88
C LEU A 72 -6.17 -9.30 7.19
N ILE A 73 -4.87 -9.49 7.38
CA ILE A 73 -4.16 -9.00 8.58
C ILE A 73 -4.21 -7.46 8.63
N SER A 74 -3.94 -6.77 7.52
CA SER A 74 -4.04 -5.31 7.48
C SER A 74 -5.45 -4.79 7.76
N ILE A 75 -6.50 -5.48 7.29
CA ILE A 75 -7.89 -5.14 7.65
C ILE A 75 -8.11 -5.35 9.15
N ALA A 76 -7.58 -6.43 9.72
CA ALA A 76 -7.66 -6.68 11.16
C ALA A 76 -6.94 -5.60 11.98
N ASP A 77 -5.76 -5.14 11.55
CA ASP A 77 -5.02 -4.03 12.19
C ASP A 77 -5.88 -2.76 12.27
N TRP A 78 -6.51 -2.39 11.14
CA TRP A 78 -7.41 -1.24 11.09
C TRP A 78 -8.67 -1.45 11.93
N ALA A 79 -9.27 -2.64 11.90
CA ALA A 79 -10.46 -2.96 12.69
C ALA A 79 -10.18 -2.88 14.20
N VAL A 80 -9.04 -3.42 14.65
CA VAL A 80 -8.60 -3.34 16.06
C VAL A 80 -8.35 -1.89 16.43
N PHE A 81 -7.63 -1.13 15.61
CA PHE A 81 -7.35 0.28 15.87
C PHE A 81 -8.64 1.11 16.01
N ILE A 82 -9.58 0.96 15.08
CA ILE A 82 -10.88 1.66 15.13
C ILE A 82 -11.69 1.23 16.35
N THR A 83 -11.67 -0.06 16.71
CA THR A 83 -12.33 -0.54 17.93
C THR A 83 -11.72 0.10 19.19
N THR A 84 -10.40 0.19 19.28
CA THR A 84 -9.73 0.85 20.41
C THR A 84 -10.05 2.34 20.49
N LEU A 85 -10.18 3.03 19.34
CA LEU A 85 -10.60 4.42 19.29
C LEU A 85 -12.08 4.62 19.62
N ALA A 86 -12.94 3.67 19.27
CA ALA A 86 -14.37 3.74 19.57
C ALA A 86 -14.65 3.57 21.07
N ILE A 87 -13.79 2.81 21.77
CA ILE A 87 -13.87 2.59 23.21
C ILE A 87 -13.22 3.75 23.98
N ASP A 88 -12.16 4.35 23.43
CA ASP A 88 -11.47 5.48 24.06
C ASP A 88 -12.13 6.82 23.72
N SER A 89 -12.83 7.41 24.69
CA SER A 89 -13.54 8.68 24.49
C SER A 89 -12.69 9.94 24.76
N GLU A 90 -11.45 9.77 25.21
CA GLU A 90 -10.63 10.88 25.72
C GLU A 90 -9.98 11.70 24.59
N MET A 91 -9.34 11.03 23.63
CA MET A 91 -8.65 11.70 22.53
C MET A 91 -8.97 11.06 21.17
N PRO A 92 -9.49 11.84 20.20
CA PRO A 92 -9.63 11.34 18.84
C PRO A 92 -8.21 11.13 18.27
N LEU A 93 -7.96 9.94 17.69
CA LEU A 93 -6.73 9.52 17.00
C LEU A 93 -5.58 8.91 17.84
N VAL A 94 -5.67 8.91 19.18
CA VAL A 94 -4.63 8.32 20.04
C VAL A 94 -5.29 7.49 21.16
N PRO A 95 -5.30 6.15 21.07
CA PRO A 95 -5.84 5.31 22.14
C PRO A 95 -4.99 5.38 23.41
N SER A 96 -5.66 5.47 24.55
CA SER A 96 -5.06 5.47 25.88
C SER A 96 -4.32 4.18 26.16
N THR A 97 -3.17 4.30 26.83
CA THR A 97 -2.32 3.17 27.21
C THR A 97 -3.05 2.15 28.08
N ALA A 98 -4.02 2.58 28.90
CA ALA A 98 -4.82 1.68 29.74
C ALA A 98 -5.70 0.73 28.90
N ILE A 99 -6.30 1.24 27.83
CA ILE A 99 -7.12 0.44 26.91
C ILE A 99 -6.22 -0.53 26.14
N LEU A 100 -5.09 -0.05 25.62
CA LEU A 100 -4.09 -0.89 24.95
C LEU A 100 -3.63 -2.07 25.85
N VAL A 101 -3.32 -1.82 27.13
CA VAL A 101 -2.92 -2.87 28.08
C VAL A 101 -4.04 -3.89 28.32
N THR A 102 -5.28 -3.41 28.40
CA THR A 102 -6.48 -4.26 28.57
C THR A 102 -6.66 -5.19 27.36
N PHE A 103 -6.46 -4.65 26.15
CA PHE A 103 -6.55 -5.39 24.90
C PHE A 103 -5.37 -6.33 24.62
N GLY A 104 -4.35 -6.34 25.49
CA GLY A 104 -3.23 -7.28 25.35
C GLY A 104 -1.92 -6.65 24.89
N ALA A 105 -1.69 -5.36 25.15
CA ALA A 105 -0.40 -4.75 24.87
C ALA A 105 0.75 -5.49 25.57
N ASN A 106 1.93 -5.40 24.98
CA ASN A 106 3.14 -6.05 25.44
C ASN A 106 3.64 -5.36 26.73
N VAL A 107 3.37 -6.00 27.86
CA VAL A 107 3.82 -5.55 29.18
C VAL A 107 4.85 -6.57 29.68
N PRO A 108 6.15 -6.23 29.70
CA PRO A 108 7.21 -7.20 29.95
C PRO A 108 7.06 -7.99 31.27
N PRO A 109 6.67 -7.38 32.41
CA PRO A 109 6.39 -8.11 33.65
C PRO A 109 5.22 -9.10 33.57
N LEU A 110 4.20 -8.84 32.73
CA LEU A 110 3.06 -9.75 32.54
C LEU A 110 3.41 -10.92 31.62
N VAL A 111 4.25 -10.69 30.61
CA VAL A 111 4.79 -11.75 29.75
C VAL A 111 5.65 -12.72 30.57
N ALA A 112 6.50 -12.19 31.46
CA ALA A 112 7.30 -13.01 32.37
C ALA A 112 6.46 -13.88 33.32
N LYS A 113 5.23 -13.48 33.63
CA LYS A 113 4.24 -14.25 34.42
C LYS A 113 3.47 -15.28 33.60
N GLY A 114 3.86 -15.55 32.35
CA GLY A 114 3.26 -16.58 31.49
C GLY A 114 2.20 -16.07 30.51
N GLN A 115 1.93 -14.76 30.44
CA GLN A 115 0.97 -14.20 29.47
C GLN A 115 1.59 -14.01 28.08
N VAL A 116 2.15 -15.09 27.52
CA VAL A 116 2.88 -15.10 26.23
C VAL A 116 1.99 -14.74 25.03
N TRP A 117 0.68 -14.95 25.13
CA TRP A 117 -0.29 -14.54 24.12
C TRP A 117 -0.24 -13.03 23.84
N ARG A 118 0.20 -12.21 24.82
CA ARG A 118 0.41 -10.77 24.65
C ARG A 118 1.44 -10.44 23.59
N LEU A 119 2.41 -11.32 23.36
CA LEU A 119 3.42 -11.13 22.30
C LEU A 119 2.81 -11.24 20.91
N LEU A 120 1.68 -11.93 20.76
CA LEU A 120 0.97 -12.00 19.48
C LEU A 120 -0.08 -10.91 19.36
N THR A 121 -0.85 -10.67 20.43
CA THR A 121 -1.91 -9.63 20.41
C THR A 121 -1.36 -8.23 20.30
N ALA A 122 -0.20 -7.95 20.91
CA ALA A 122 0.44 -6.64 20.83
C ALA A 122 0.84 -6.23 19.40
N THR A 123 0.98 -7.18 18.48
CA THR A 123 1.28 -6.87 17.07
C THR A 123 0.15 -6.11 16.37
N PHE A 124 -1.10 -6.30 16.80
CA PHE A 124 -2.27 -5.64 16.23
C PHE A 124 -2.61 -4.31 16.91
N LEU A 125 -1.99 -4.03 18.06
CA LEU A 125 -2.28 -2.85 18.88
C LEU A 125 -1.36 -1.69 18.51
N HIS A 126 -1.96 -0.56 18.15
CA HIS A 126 -1.24 0.60 17.64
C HIS A 126 -1.55 1.83 18.50
N ALA A 127 -0.50 2.57 18.88
CA ALA A 127 -0.62 3.71 19.79
C ALA A 127 -1.14 5.00 19.14
N ASN A 128 -1.13 5.11 17.80
CA ASN A 128 -1.61 6.29 17.08
C ASN A 128 -1.86 5.97 15.59
N LEU A 129 -2.60 6.87 14.92
CA LEU A 129 -2.96 6.73 13.51
C LEU A 129 -1.74 6.61 12.58
N LEU A 130 -0.71 7.44 12.79
CA LEU A 130 0.49 7.39 11.94
C LEU A 130 1.21 6.04 12.09
N HIS A 131 1.27 5.50 13.30
CA HIS A 131 1.92 4.22 13.58
C HIS A 131 1.25 3.07 12.82
N VAL A 132 -0.10 2.97 12.87
CA VAL A 132 -0.82 1.94 12.10
C VAL A 132 -0.69 2.16 10.59
N ALA A 133 -0.74 3.41 10.11
CA ALA A 133 -0.58 3.71 8.69
C ALA A 133 0.79 3.29 8.16
N PHE A 134 1.87 3.60 8.88
CA PHE A 134 3.22 3.18 8.50
C PHE A 134 3.41 1.67 8.60
N ASN A 135 2.93 1.02 9.67
CA ASN A 135 3.05 -0.43 9.81
C ASN A 135 2.34 -1.17 8.69
N VAL A 136 1.07 -0.82 8.44
CA VAL A 136 0.29 -1.43 7.36
C VAL A 136 0.94 -1.17 6.00
N PHE A 137 1.48 0.03 5.75
CA PHE A 137 2.18 0.34 4.52
C PHE A 137 3.43 -0.53 4.31
N PHE A 138 4.34 -0.60 5.29
CA PHE A 138 5.55 -1.41 5.20
C PHE A 138 5.25 -2.91 5.15
N GLN A 139 4.28 -3.36 5.96
CA GLN A 139 3.76 -4.72 5.96
C GLN A 139 3.25 -5.10 4.56
N MET A 140 2.42 -4.26 3.94
CA MET A 140 1.91 -4.49 2.59
C MET A 140 3.04 -4.51 1.55
N ARG A 141 3.96 -3.54 1.62
CA ARG A 141 5.04 -3.39 0.65
C ARG A 141 6.03 -4.55 0.64
N MET A 142 6.37 -5.10 1.81
CA MET A 142 7.28 -6.24 1.92
C MET A 142 6.53 -7.58 1.86
N GLY A 143 5.36 -7.66 2.50
CA GLY A 143 4.63 -8.90 2.71
C GLY A 143 4.07 -9.51 1.43
N PHE A 144 3.58 -8.72 0.47
CA PHE A 144 3.04 -9.27 -0.79
C PHE A 144 4.11 -10.04 -1.59
N GLY A 145 5.35 -9.56 -1.58
CA GLY A 145 6.47 -10.24 -2.24
C GLY A 145 6.80 -11.59 -1.58
N ILE A 146 6.77 -11.63 -0.24
CA ILE A 146 7.05 -12.84 0.53
C ILE A 146 5.92 -13.87 0.38
N GLU A 147 4.66 -13.45 0.52
CA GLU A 147 3.50 -14.34 0.40
C GLU A 147 3.43 -14.97 -1.00
N ARG A 148 3.71 -14.20 -2.06
CA ARG A 148 3.77 -14.74 -3.43
C ARG A 148 4.87 -15.78 -3.60
N ARG A 149 6.03 -15.58 -2.97
CA ARG A 149 7.19 -16.47 -3.13
C ARG A 149 7.05 -17.77 -2.35
N TYR A 150 6.53 -17.71 -1.14
CA TYR A 150 6.51 -18.84 -0.20
C TYR A 150 5.12 -19.48 -0.02
N GLY A 151 4.06 -18.81 -0.47
CA GLY A 151 2.68 -19.25 -0.26
C GLY A 151 2.15 -18.89 1.13
N TYR A 152 0.82 -19.01 1.28
CA TYR A 152 0.06 -18.52 2.44
C TYR A 152 0.48 -19.18 3.77
N LEU A 153 0.68 -20.51 3.80
CA LEU A 153 1.06 -21.24 5.02
C LEU A 153 2.43 -20.83 5.57
N LYS A 154 3.45 -20.80 4.71
CA LYS A 154 4.81 -20.39 5.10
C LYS A 154 4.85 -18.93 5.51
N PHE A 155 4.08 -18.08 4.81
CA PHE A 155 3.94 -16.69 5.17
C PHE A 155 3.31 -16.52 6.56
N ALA A 156 2.24 -17.25 6.89
CA ALA A 156 1.58 -17.18 8.20
C ALA A 156 2.53 -17.57 9.34
N LEU A 157 3.33 -18.63 9.16
CA LEU A 157 4.34 -19.04 10.13
C LEU A 157 5.44 -17.98 10.28
N LEU A 158 5.93 -17.43 9.18
CA LEU A 158 6.94 -16.38 9.21
C LEU A 158 6.42 -15.10 9.88
N TYR A 159 5.16 -14.74 9.62
CA TYR A 159 4.49 -13.61 10.24
C TYR A 159 4.36 -13.80 11.75
N ALA A 160 3.85 -14.95 12.19
CA ALA A 160 3.71 -15.28 13.61
C ALA A 160 5.07 -15.32 14.33
N ALA A 161 6.09 -15.92 13.71
CA ALA A 161 7.44 -15.91 14.26
C ALA A 161 7.99 -14.49 14.37
N SER A 162 7.86 -13.68 13.31
CA SER A 162 8.34 -12.29 13.31
C SER A 162 7.65 -11.44 14.37
N ALA A 163 6.34 -11.63 14.56
CA ALA A 163 5.57 -10.98 15.62
C ALA A 163 6.10 -11.32 17.01
N VAL A 164 6.29 -12.61 17.31
CA VAL A 164 6.82 -13.07 18.60
C VAL A 164 8.25 -12.57 18.81
N TYR A 165 9.15 -12.75 17.85
CA TYR A 165 10.55 -12.31 17.96
C TYR A 165 10.67 -10.79 18.11
N GLY A 166 9.90 -10.01 17.34
CA GLY A 166 9.92 -8.55 17.42
C GLY A 166 9.43 -8.04 18.78
N ASN A 167 8.33 -8.59 19.29
CA ASN A 167 7.80 -8.20 20.60
C ASN A 167 8.66 -8.71 21.77
N LEU A 168 9.30 -9.87 21.62
CA LEU A 168 10.26 -10.37 22.60
C LEU A 168 11.53 -9.51 22.63
N LEU A 169 12.07 -9.15 21.47
CA LEU A 169 13.23 -8.25 21.38
C LEU A 169 12.91 -6.87 21.96
N SER A 170 11.72 -6.34 21.68
CA SER A 170 11.25 -5.08 22.27
C SER A 170 11.14 -5.18 23.80
N ALA A 171 10.57 -6.27 24.32
CA ALA A 171 10.49 -6.52 25.76
C ALA A 171 11.88 -6.68 26.40
N ALA A 172 12.78 -7.42 25.77
CA ALA A 172 14.16 -7.61 26.22
C ALA A 172 14.96 -6.30 26.22
N ALA A 173 14.79 -5.47 25.18
CA ALA A 173 15.40 -4.15 25.11
C ALA A 173 14.91 -3.22 26.24
N LEU A 174 13.65 -3.35 26.67
CA LEU A 174 13.11 -2.62 27.81
C LEU A 174 13.65 -3.15 29.16
N PHE A 175 13.83 -4.48 29.30
CA PHE A 175 14.42 -5.08 30.50
C PHE A 175 15.92 -4.79 30.68
N CYS A 176 16.66 -4.56 29.59
CA CYS A 176 18.09 -4.26 29.63
C CYS A 176 18.40 -2.79 30.01
N GLY A 177 17.39 -1.92 30.14
CA GLY A 177 17.45 -0.74 30.99
C GLY A 177 18.32 0.47 30.61
N ALA A 178 19.01 0.57 29.47
CA ALA A 178 19.90 1.73 29.27
C ALA A 178 19.93 2.27 27.83
N VAL A 179 19.57 3.55 27.71
CA VAL A 179 19.89 4.47 26.59
C VAL A 179 18.95 4.37 25.38
N LYS A 180 17.75 4.97 25.51
CA LYS A 180 17.24 5.84 24.43
C LYS A 180 17.97 7.18 24.54
N VAL A 181 19.21 7.26 24.08
CA VAL A 181 19.70 8.51 23.49
C VAL A 181 19.30 8.42 22.03
N GLY A 182 18.02 8.72 21.79
CA GLY A 182 17.74 9.58 20.66
C GLY A 182 18.49 10.88 20.96
N ALA A 183 19.21 11.40 19.98
CA ALA A 183 19.77 12.73 20.07
C ALA A 183 18.62 13.69 20.46
N SER A 184 18.81 14.43 21.56
CA SER A 184 17.91 15.40 22.19
C SER A 184 17.30 14.94 23.53
N THR A 185 17.49 15.79 24.53
CA THR A 185 16.95 15.78 25.91
C THR A 185 17.83 15.15 27.01
N ALA A 186 18.76 16.01 27.46
CA ALA A 186 19.03 16.43 28.84
C ALA A 186 18.96 15.39 29.98
N GLY A 187 20.10 15.28 30.69
CA GLY A 187 20.28 14.38 31.81
C GLY A 187 19.39 14.67 33.02
N LYS A 188 19.00 13.58 33.68
CA LYS A 188 19.19 13.33 35.12
C LYS A 188 18.81 11.87 35.43
N PRO A 189 19.75 10.99 35.80
CA PRO A 189 19.43 9.77 36.51
C PRO A 189 19.63 10.04 38.01
N SER A 190 18.55 10.18 38.76
CA SER A 190 18.63 10.17 40.23
C SER A 190 17.33 9.60 40.78
N VAL A 191 17.20 8.28 40.70
CA VAL A 191 16.33 7.53 41.63
C VAL A 191 17.22 6.51 42.29
N SER A 192 17.78 6.91 43.43
CA SER A 192 18.37 6.04 44.43
C SER A 192 17.27 5.14 45.00
N ILE A 193 17.36 3.84 44.75
CA ILE A 193 16.60 2.82 45.47
C ILE A 193 17.30 2.64 46.83
N PRO A 194 16.66 2.89 47.99
CA PRO A 194 17.24 2.49 49.25
C PRO A 194 17.10 0.98 49.41
N SER A 195 18.23 0.32 49.65
CA SER A 195 18.29 -1.05 50.16
C SER A 195 18.21 -1.03 51.68
N HIS A 196 17.23 -1.77 52.21
CA HIS A 196 16.99 -2.13 53.62
C HIS A 196 16.48 -1.04 54.56
#